data_AF-A0A948H031-F1
#
_entry.id   AF-A0A948H031-F1
#
_cell.length_a   1.000
_cell.length_b   1.000
_cell.length_c   1.000
_cell.angle_alpha   90.00
_cell.angle_beta   90.00
_cell.angle_gamma   90.00
#
_symmetry.space_group_name_H-M   'P 1'
#
loop_
_entity.id
_entity.type
_entity.pdbx_description
1 polymer ?
#
loop_
_entity_poly.entity_id
_entity_poly.type
_entity_poly.pdbx_seq_one_letter_code
_entity_poly.pdbx_strand_id
1 'polypeptide(L)' 'DLMKDGKIQWVISTPSGRIPRQDEVKIRSQVVVYNIPYTTTISGAQATVNGIEALLKKDLGVKSLQEYLKKKSKR' A
#
# COMPACT_ATOMS: atom_id res chain seq x y z
N ASP A 1 20.98 -4.29 -1.69
CA ASP A 1 21.60 -3.43 -0.67
C ASP A 1 20.66 -2.39 -0.10
N LEU A 2 20.11 -1.45 -0.88
CA LEU A 2 19.22 -0.40 -0.33
C LEU A 2 18.01 -0.92 0.48
N MET A 3 17.39 -2.04 0.05
CA MET A 3 16.30 -2.70 0.80
C MET A 3 16.80 -3.34 2.09
N LYS A 4 17.96 -4.01 2.04
CA LYS A 4 18.60 -4.66 3.19
C LYS A 4 19.02 -3.64 4.25
N ASP A 5 19.49 -2.48 3.80
CA ASP A 5 19.94 -1.38 4.65
C ASP A 5 18.76 -0.53 5.18
N GLY A 6 17.51 -0.90 4.89
CA GLY A 6 16.32 -0.16 5.33
C GLY A 6 16.14 1.21 4.69
N LYS A 7 16.89 1.52 3.62
CA LYS A 7 16.81 2.81 2.90
C LYS A 7 15.58 2.91 2.00
N ILE A 8 14.90 1.79 1.74
CA ILE A 8 13.66 1.72 0.98
C ILE A 8 12.53 1.30 1.93
N GLN A 9 11.54 2.19 2.10
CA GLN A 9 10.39 1.94 2.98
C GLN A 9 9.11 1.57 2.23
N TRP A 10 9.08 1.75 0.90
CA TRP A 10 7.95 1.38 0.06
C TRP A 10 8.41 1.19 -1.39
N VAL A 11 7.89 0.17 -2.07
CA VAL A 11 8.18 -0.10 -3.49
C VAL A 11 6.88 -0.08 -4.30
N ILE A 12 6.93 0.63 -5.43
CA ILE A 12 5.85 0.66 -6.42
C ILE A 12 6.38 0.02 -7.71
N SER A 13 5.70 -1.03 -8.17
CA SER A 13 5.94 -1.64 -9.47
C SER A 13 4.71 -1.46 -10.33
N THR A 14 4.88 -1.00 -11.57
CA THR A 14 3.79 -0.89 -12.53
C THR A 14 4.13 -1.76 -13.73
N PRO A 15 3.85 -3.08 -13.67
CA PRO A 15 4.23 -3.97 -14.75
C PRO A 15 3.47 -3.58 -16.03
N SER A 16 4.19 -3.35 -17.12
CA SER A 16 3.62 -3.13 -18.44
C SER A 16 3.72 -4.42 -19.26
N GLY A 17 2.66 -5.23 -19.23
CA GLY A 17 2.56 -6.48 -20.01
C GLY A 17 2.30 -7.73 -19.17
N ARG A 18 2.09 -8.87 -19.84
CA ARG A 18 1.77 -10.16 -19.20
C ARG A 18 2.98 -10.90 -18.63
N ILE A 19 4.18 -10.62 -19.13
CA ILE A 19 5.41 -11.34 -18.77
C ILE A 19 6.27 -10.41 -17.92
N PRO A 20 6.43 -10.68 -16.62
CA PRO A 20 7.34 -9.93 -15.77
C PRO A 20 8.78 -10.16 -16.24
N ARG A 21 9.59 -9.10 -16.25
CA ARG A 21 11.03 -9.26 -16.51
C ARG A 21 11.67 -10.06 -15.37
N GLN A 22 12.75 -10.78 -15.66
CA GLN A 22 13.49 -11.53 -14.62
C GLN A 22 13.90 -10.63 -13.44
N ASP A 23 14.22 -9.38 -13.72
CA ASP A 23 14.60 -8.40 -12.69
C ASP A 23 13.41 -8.00 -11.80
N GLU A 24 12.21 -7.90 -12.35
CA GLU A 24 11.00 -7.63 -11.55
C GLU A 24 10.69 -8.78 -10.59
N VAL A 25 10.94 -10.02 -11.01
CA VAL A 25 10.79 -11.19 -10.15
C VAL A 25 11.80 -11.12 -9.00
N LYS A 26 13.07 -10.83 -9.29
CA LYS A 26 14.11 -10.68 -8.26
C LYS A 26 13.78 -9.57 -7.27
N ILE A 27 13.37 -8.40 -7.76
CA ILE A 27 12.95 -7.26 -6.93
C ILE A 27 11.80 -7.66 -6.02
N ARG A 28 10.74 -8.28 -6.57
CA ARG A 28 9.57 -8.70 -5.79
C ARG A 28 9.93 -9.73 -4.71
N SER A 29 10.81 -10.68 -5.03
CA SER A 29 11.32 -11.64 -4.05
C SER A 29 12.06 -10.95 -2.90
N GLN A 30 12.93 -9.98 -3.19
CA GLN A 30 13.66 -9.25 -2.15
C GLN A 30 12.73 -8.38 -1.30
N VAL A 31 11.73 -7.73 -1.91
CA VAL A 31 10.74 -6.93 -1.21
C VAL A 31 9.97 -7.74 -0.17
N VAL A 32 9.59 -8.99 -0.51
CA VAL A 32 8.96 -9.91 0.43
C VAL A 32 9.92 -10.34 1.53
N VAL A 33 11.17 -10.69 1.19
CA VAL A 33 12.20 -11.10 2.16
C VAL A 33 12.45 -10.01 3.22
N TYR A 34 12.46 -8.73 2.82
CA TYR A 34 12.69 -7.61 3.73
C TYR A 34 11.40 -7.01 4.30
N ASN A 35 10.23 -7.62 4.06
CA ASN A 35 8.93 -7.15 4.54
C ASN A 35 8.64 -5.67 4.20
N ILE A 36 9.05 -5.24 3.00
CA ILE A 36 8.83 -3.87 2.53
C ILE A 36 7.44 -3.80 1.89
N PRO A 37 6.60 -2.81 2.24
CA PRO A 37 5.34 -2.57 1.55
C PRO A 37 5.51 -2.51 0.03
N TYR A 38 4.59 -3.14 -0.71
CA TYR A 38 4.68 -3.29 -2.15
C TYR A 38 3.34 -3.01 -2.83
N THR A 39 3.37 -2.21 -3.89
CA THR A 39 2.18 -1.88 -4.66
C THR A 39 2.40 -2.14 -6.14
N THR A 40 1.44 -2.80 -6.80
CA THR A 40 1.58 -3.27 -8.18
C THR A 40 0.78 -2.47 -9.21
N THR A 41 0.04 -1.45 -8.77
CA THR A 41 -0.83 -0.64 -9.62
C THR A 41 -0.71 0.83 -9.28
N ILE A 42 -0.87 1.69 -10.29
CA ILE A 42 -0.88 3.15 -10.09
C ILE A 42 -2.06 3.55 -9.21
N SER A 43 -3.23 2.94 -9.39
CA SER A 43 -4.41 3.21 -8.55
C SER A 43 -4.19 2.83 -7.09
N GLY A 44 -3.54 1.70 -6.82
CA GLY A 44 -3.15 1.30 -5.47
C GLY A 44 -2.12 2.24 -4.86
N ALA A 45 -1.18 2.73 -5.67
CA ALA A 45 -0.18 3.69 -5.20
C ALA A 45 -0.83 5.02 -4.82
N GLN A 46 -1.74 5.52 -5.66
CA GLN A 46 -2.51 6.73 -5.37
C GLN A 46 -3.36 6.58 -4.10
N ALA A 47 -4.04 5.44 -3.92
CA ALA A 47 -4.82 5.17 -2.72
C ALA A 47 -3.94 5.13 -1.45
N THR A 48 -2.73 4.59 -1.55
CA THR A 48 -1.75 4.54 -0.46
C THR A 48 -1.29 5.94 -0.07
N VAL A 49 -0.93 6.78 -1.04
CA VAL A 49 -0.57 8.20 -0.80
C VAL A 49 -1.72 8.94 -0.12
N ASN A 50 -2.95 8.79 -0.63
CA ASN A 50 -4.12 9.42 -0.03
C ASN A 50 -4.34 8.97 1.43
N GLY A 51 -4.11 7.68 1.72
CA GLY A 51 -4.17 7.14 3.08
C GLY A 51 -3.10 7.77 3.99
N ILE A 52 -1.85 7.83 3.53
CA ILE A 52 -0.74 8.46 4.28
C ILE A 52 -1.06 9.94 4.56
N GLU A 53 -1.54 10.68 3.56
CA GLU A 53 -1.92 12.08 3.76
C GLU A 53 -3.06 12.24 4.79
N ALA A 54 -4.05 11.36 4.76
CA ALA A 54 -5.15 11.40 5.73
C ALA A 54 -4.63 11.17 7.16
N LEU A 55 -3.70 10.24 7.34
CA LEU A 55 -3.04 9.96 8.63
C LEU A 55 -2.18 11.13 9.11
N LEU A 56 -1.49 11.81 8.21
CA LEU A 56 -0.65 12.97 8.56
C LEU A 56 -1.49 14.21 8.93
N LYS A 57 -2.68 14.36 8.32
CA LYS A 57 -3.54 15.55 8.50
C LYS A 57 -4.45 15.46 9.72
N LYS A 58 -4.87 14.25 10.12
CA LYS A 58 -5.88 14.05 11.18
C LYS A 58 -5.66 12.76 11.94
N ASP A 59 -5.98 12.77 13.22
CA ASP A 59 -6.05 11.55 14.02
C ASP A 59 -7.19 10.64 13.56
N LEU A 60 -6.92 9.34 13.56
CA LEU A 60 -7.93 8.33 13.25
C LEU A 60 -8.92 8.21 14.41
N GLY A 61 -10.18 8.53 14.13
CA GLY A 61 -11.29 8.23 15.03
C GLY A 61 -11.67 6.75 14.96
N VAL A 62 -12.09 6.18 16.08
CA VAL A 62 -12.65 4.82 16.13
C VAL A 62 -14.17 4.90 15.98
N LYS A 63 -14.75 3.95 15.26
CA LYS A 63 -16.20 3.80 15.16
C LYS A 63 -16.56 2.32 15.19
N SER A 64 -17.47 1.95 16.08
CA SER A 64 -17.98 0.58 16.14
C SER A 64 -18.82 0.23 14.91
N LEU A 65 -18.91 -1.06 14.61
CA LEU A 65 -19.74 -1.54 13.50
C LEU A 65 -21.22 -1.16 13.71
N GLN A 66 -21.71 -1.24 14.94
CA GLN A 66 -23.08 -0.90 15.31
C GLN A 66 -23.40 0.58 15.00
N GLU A 67 -22.50 1.50 15.33
CA GLU A 67 -22.66 2.93 15.01
C GLU A 67 -22.60 3.20 13.50
N TYR A 68 -21.84 2.40 12.76
CA TYR A 68 -21.77 2.50 11.30
C TYR A 68 -23.10 2.05 10.67
N LEU A 69 -23.66 0.93 11.13
CA LEU A 69 -24.92 0.36 10.65
C LEU A 69 -26.14 1.23 10.99
N LYS A 70 -26.22 1.81 12.20
CA LYS A 70 -27.30 2.74 12.58
C LYS A 70 -27.40 3.96 11.66
N LYS A 71 -26.27 4.44 11.11
CA LYS A 71 -26.25 5.58 10.19
C LYS A 71 -26.83 5.25 8.81
N LYS A 72 -26.77 3.98 8.37
CA LYS A 72 -27.38 3.54 7.10
C LYS A 72 -28.90 3.39 7.21
N SER A 73 -29.42 2.99 8.37
CA SER A 73 -30.86 2.75 8.58
C SER A 73 -31.71 4.03 8.68
N LYS A 74 -31.09 5.22 8.70
CA LYS A 74 -31.78 6.53 8.70
C LYS A 74 -31.92 7.15 7.30
N ARG A 75 -31.71 6.37 6.24
CA ARG A 75 -31.99 6.78 4.85
C ARG A 75 -33.26 6.13 4.35
#